data_AF-A0A1G3XVY5-F1
#
_entry.id   AF-A0A1G3XVY5-F1
#
_cell.length_a   1.000
_cell.length_b   1.000
_cell.length_c   1.000
_cell.angle_alpha   90.00
_cell.angle_beta   90.00
_cell.angle_gamma   90.00
#
_symmetry.space_group_name_H-M   'P 1'
#
loop_
_entity.id
_entity.type
_entity.pdbx_description
1 polymer ?
#
loop_
_entity_poly.entity_id
_entity_poly.type
_entity_poly.pdbx_seq_one_letter_code
_entity_poly.pdbx_strand_id
1 'polypeptide(L)'
;MARATIPNIEVCSGCHDPEEPMTNPVSAEEKKLGNYIKGQQKIPWVKIYTVPDFVYFSHSAHVTIGKQQCIFCHDDMTKRIKPLSKQLIKIKMQRCIDCHIKNQVVHKCTTCHK
;
A
#
# COMPACT_ATOMS: atom_id res chain seq x y z
N MET A 1 5.23 -12.41 -7.72
CA MET A 1 3.88 -12.31 -7.09
C MET A 1 3.63 -10.88 -6.68
N ALA A 2 2.42 -10.35 -6.89
CA ALA A 2 2.08 -9.02 -6.40
C ALA A 2 2.21 -8.99 -4.87
N ARG A 3 3.14 -8.17 -4.35
CA ARG A 3 3.35 -7.94 -2.92
C ARG A 3 2.85 -6.54 -2.58
N ALA A 4 1.97 -6.45 -1.59
CA ALA A 4 1.44 -5.19 -1.08
C ALA A 4 1.94 -5.00 0.36
N THR A 5 3.26 -4.89 0.49
CA THR A 5 3.94 -4.67 1.76
C THR A 5 4.50 -3.25 1.77
N ILE A 6 4.56 -2.65 2.95
CA ILE A 6 5.31 -1.41 3.16
C ILE A 6 6.80 -1.75 3.01
N PRO A 7 7.55 -1.03 2.17
CA PRO A 7 8.97 -1.32 1.95
C PRO A 7 9.77 -1.12 3.24
N ASN A 8 10.81 -1.94 3.40
CA ASN A 8 11.83 -1.77 4.42
C ASN A 8 12.81 -0.65 4.03
N ILE A 9 13.67 -0.24 4.96
CA ILE A 9 14.58 0.89 4.76
C ILE A 9 15.62 0.60 3.67
N GLU A 10 15.94 -0.69 3.46
CA GLU A 10 16.91 -1.17 2.46
C GLU A 10 16.46 -0.88 1.02
N VAL A 11 15.15 -0.89 0.75
CA VAL A 11 14.63 -0.48 -0.56
C VAL A 11 14.90 1.01 -0.79
N CYS A 12 14.79 1.83 0.25
CA CYS A 12 15.06 3.28 0.16
C CYS A 12 16.55 3.55 -0.04
N SER A 13 17.42 2.85 0.68
CA SER A 13 18.88 2.98 0.54
C SER A 13 19.42 2.45 -0.78
N GLY A 14 18.61 1.73 -1.58
CA GLY A 14 19.00 1.32 -2.93
C GLY A 14 19.13 2.48 -3.92
N CYS A 15 18.55 3.65 -3.61
CA CYS A 15 18.68 4.85 -4.43
C CYS A 15 19.07 6.10 -3.63
N HIS A 16 18.71 6.19 -2.35
CA HIS A 16 19.03 7.34 -1.51
C HIS A 16 20.29 7.09 -0.69
N ASP A 17 21.31 7.93 -0.92
CA ASP A 17 22.53 7.95 -0.13
C ASP A 17 22.57 9.21 0.77
N PRO A 18 22.70 9.08 2.10
CA PRO A 18 22.85 10.22 2.98
C PRO A 18 24.10 11.09 2.74
N GLU A 19 25.11 10.58 2.03
CA GLU A 19 26.34 11.28 1.64
C GLU A 19 26.25 11.90 0.24
N GLU A 20 25.37 11.38 -0.62
CA GLU A 20 25.08 11.92 -1.96
C GLU A 20 23.59 12.31 -2.10
N PRO A 21 23.15 13.43 -1.51
CA PRO A 21 21.77 13.87 -1.61
C PRO A 21 21.35 14.19 -3.04
N MET A 22 20.13 13.82 -3.40
CA MET A 22 19.51 14.05 -4.70
C MET A 22 19.03 15.50 -4.88
N THR A 23 18.89 16.27 -3.79
CA THR A 23 18.46 17.68 -3.83
C THR A 23 19.54 18.65 -3.35
N ASN A 24 19.61 19.83 -3.98
CA ASN A 24 20.50 20.92 -3.59
C ASN A 24 19.77 22.29 -3.63
N PRO A 25 19.53 22.95 -2.48
CA PRO A 25 19.88 22.51 -1.13
C PRO A 25 19.11 21.25 -0.72
N VAL A 26 19.70 20.46 0.18
CA VAL A 26 19.09 19.21 0.66
C VAL A 26 17.75 19.50 1.33
N SER A 27 16.69 18.86 0.84
CA SER A 27 15.34 19.03 1.39
C SER A 27 15.22 18.47 2.81
N ALA A 28 14.27 19.01 3.58
CA ALA A 28 14.01 18.53 4.94
C ALA A 28 13.57 17.06 4.99
N GLU A 29 12.81 16.60 3.99
CA GLU A 29 12.35 15.20 3.92
C GLU A 29 13.48 14.24 3.53
N GLU A 30 14.36 14.65 2.63
CA GLU A 30 15.55 13.86 2.29
C GLU A 30 16.50 13.73 3.48
N LYS A 31 16.70 14.82 4.24
CA LYS A 31 17.48 14.77 5.48
C LYS A 31 16.87 13.80 6.50
N LYS A 32 15.54 13.78 6.65
CA LYS A 32 14.84 12.81 7.53
C LYS A 32 15.09 11.38 7.05
N LEU A 33 14.92 11.11 5.76
CA LEU A 33 15.16 9.79 5.19
C LEU A 33 16.62 9.33 5.41
N GLY A 34 17.58 10.22 5.19
CA GLY A 34 18.99 9.93 5.42
C GLY A 34 19.29 9.51 6.87
N ASN A 35 18.62 10.12 7.85
CA ASN A 35 18.75 9.71 9.26
C ASN A 35 18.20 8.30 9.51
N TYR A 36 17.06 7.93 8.92
CA TYR A 36 16.52 6.56 9.02
C TYR A 36 17.45 5.54 8.37
N ILE A 37 18.06 5.89 7.22
CA ILE A 37 19.03 5.03 6.53
C ILE A 37 20.29 4.84 7.38
N LYS A 38 20.92 5.93 7.86
CA LYS A 38 22.12 5.86 8.73
C LYS A 38 21.87 5.06 10.00
N GLY A 39 20.68 5.23 10.60
CA GLY A 39 20.30 4.52 11.80
C GLY A 39 19.81 3.08 11.57
N GLN A 40 19.65 2.63 10.32
CA GLN A 40 18.99 1.37 9.96
C GLN A 40 17.61 1.21 10.63
N GLN A 41 16.91 2.33 10.79
CA GLN A 41 15.63 2.40 11.50
C GLN A 41 14.46 2.23 10.55
N LYS A 42 13.42 1.54 11.01
CA LYS A 42 12.16 1.46 10.28
C LYS A 42 11.45 2.80 10.34
N ILE A 43 10.96 3.27 9.20
CA ILE A 43 10.07 4.42 9.15
C ILE A 43 8.73 4.02 9.81
N PRO A 44 8.22 4.80 10.79
CA PRO A 44 6.99 4.47 11.52
C PRO A 44 5.75 4.81 10.69
N TRP A 45 5.54 4.06 9.61
CA TRP A 45 4.41 4.26 8.71
C TRP A 45 3.06 4.05 9.41
N VAL A 46 2.13 4.97 9.17
CA VAL A 46 0.74 4.82 9.60
C VAL A 46 -0.05 4.14 8.49
N LYS A 47 -0.51 2.91 8.74
CA LYS A 47 -1.31 2.15 7.78
C LYS A 47 -2.74 2.68 7.75
N ILE A 48 -3.15 3.24 6.60
CA ILE A 48 -4.49 3.83 6.43
C ILE A 48 -5.53 2.84 5.88
N TYR A 49 -5.12 1.80 5.14
CA TYR A 49 -6.02 0.75 4.64
C TYR A 49 -5.93 -0.47 5.55
N THR A 50 -7.02 -0.80 6.22
CA THR A 50 -7.13 -2.02 7.03
C THR A 50 -8.50 -2.65 6.83
N VAL A 51 -8.56 -3.98 6.87
CA VAL A 51 -9.80 -4.73 7.01
C VAL A 51 -9.86 -5.25 8.45
N PRO A 52 -11.06 -5.53 9.00
CA PRO A 52 -11.17 -6.15 10.32
C PRO A 52 -10.46 -7.50 10.37
N ASP A 53 -9.96 -7.89 11.55
CA ASP A 53 -9.13 -9.10 11.70
C ASP A 53 -9.88 -10.41 11.38
N PHE A 54 -11.20 -10.43 11.56
CA PHE A 54 -12.08 -11.53 11.16
C PHE A 54 -12.31 -11.61 9.64
N VAL A 55 -11.68 -10.73 8.85
CA VAL A 55 -11.77 -10.71 7.39
C VAL A 55 -10.42 -11.08 6.78
N TYR A 56 -10.37 -12.25 6.16
CA TYR A 56 -9.26 -12.66 5.33
C TYR A 56 -9.27 -11.91 3.98
N PHE A 57 -8.16 -11.28 3.64
CA PHE A 57 -7.94 -10.60 2.36
C PHE A 57 -6.58 -10.97 1.75
N SER A 58 -6.55 -11.26 0.45
CA SER A 58 -5.32 -11.61 -0.28
C SER A 58 -5.13 -10.75 -1.53
N HIS A 59 -4.06 -9.96 -1.59
CA HIS A 59 -3.70 -9.20 -2.79
C HIS A 59 -3.39 -10.12 -3.98
N SER A 60 -2.81 -11.29 -3.74
CA SER A 60 -2.51 -12.26 -4.81
C SER A 60 -3.78 -12.76 -5.50
N ALA A 61 -4.82 -13.07 -4.73
CA ALA A 61 -6.12 -13.48 -5.27
C ALA A 61 -6.73 -12.41 -6.19
N HIS A 62 -6.68 -11.14 -5.79
CA HIS A 62 -7.33 -10.07 -6.55
C HIS A 62 -6.49 -9.57 -7.73
N VAL A 63 -5.18 -9.37 -7.53
CA VAL A 63 -4.29 -8.78 -8.55
C VAL A 63 -3.69 -9.83 -9.47
N THR A 64 -3.17 -10.93 -8.91
CA THR A 64 -2.45 -11.94 -9.71
C THR A 64 -3.41 -12.89 -10.41
N ILE A 65 -4.43 -13.37 -9.70
CA ILE A 65 -5.45 -14.30 -10.24
C ILE A 65 -6.58 -13.51 -10.89
N GLY A 66 -7.24 -12.62 -10.14
CA GLY A 66 -8.38 -11.82 -10.62
C GLY A 66 -8.02 -10.69 -11.59
N LYS A 67 -6.72 -10.46 -11.86
CA LYS A 67 -6.21 -9.42 -12.77
C LYS A 67 -6.74 -8.00 -12.49
N GLN A 68 -7.18 -7.74 -11.26
CA GLN A 68 -7.73 -6.44 -10.90
C GLN A 68 -6.63 -5.39 -10.83
N GLN A 69 -6.86 -4.25 -11.48
CA GLN A 69 -5.95 -3.11 -11.42
C GLN A 69 -5.99 -2.43 -10.04
N CYS A 70 -4.84 -1.96 -9.57
CA CYS A 70 -4.68 -1.30 -8.26
C CYS A 70 -5.61 -0.10 -8.07
N ILE A 71 -5.83 0.67 -9.14
CA ILE A 71 -6.66 1.89 -9.15
C ILE A 71 -8.10 1.65 -8.69
N PHE A 72 -8.61 0.43 -8.88
CA PHE A 72 -9.97 0.09 -8.46
C PHE A 72 -10.15 0.08 -6.95
N CYS A 73 -9.09 -0.20 -6.19
CA CYS A 73 -9.14 -0.25 -4.71
C CYS A 73 -8.39 0.91 -4.05
N HIS A 74 -7.37 1.48 -4.71
CA HIS A 74 -6.49 2.49 -4.12
C HIS A 74 -6.55 3.88 -4.79
N ASP A 75 -7.42 4.07 -5.79
CA ASP A 75 -7.42 5.28 -6.65
C ASP A 75 -6.12 5.40 -7.45
N ASP A 76 -6.00 6.46 -8.26
CA ASP A 76 -4.83 6.74 -9.08
C ASP A 76 -3.68 7.24 -8.20
N MET A 77 -2.90 6.29 -7.69
CA MET A 77 -1.73 6.57 -6.84
C MET A 77 -0.60 7.26 -7.61
N THR A 78 -0.57 7.20 -8.95
CA THR A 78 0.49 7.83 -9.76
C THR A 78 0.40 9.35 -9.78
N LYS A 79 -0.81 9.89 -9.53
CA LYS A 79 -1.07 11.34 -9.45
C LYS A 79 -0.80 11.92 -8.05
N ARG A 80 -0.29 11.14 -7.11
CA ARG A 80 -0.08 11.57 -5.73
C ARG A 80 1.32 12.12 -5.56
N ILE A 81 1.39 13.40 -5.18
CA ILE A 81 2.64 14.10 -4.85
C ILE A 81 2.91 14.15 -3.34
N LYS A 82 1.96 13.68 -2.51
CA LYS A 82 2.05 13.64 -1.05
C LYS A 82 1.40 12.37 -0.51
N PRO A 83 1.85 11.85 0.65
CA PRO A 83 1.20 10.73 1.33
C PRO A 83 -0.26 11.03 1.67
N LEU A 84 -1.09 9.98 1.63
CA LEU A 84 -2.50 10.09 2.00
C LEU A 84 -2.67 10.00 3.52
N SER A 85 -3.48 10.89 4.09
CA SER A 85 -3.88 10.83 5.50
C SER A 85 -5.10 9.94 5.76
N LYS A 86 -5.86 9.59 4.71
CA LYS A 86 -7.06 8.75 4.79
C LYS A 86 -7.27 7.97 3.50
N GLN A 87 -8.07 6.91 3.60
CA GLN A 87 -8.52 6.12 2.45
C GLN A 87 -9.30 7.02 1.49
N LEU A 88 -8.93 6.99 0.21
CA LEU A 88 -9.71 7.64 -0.86
C LEU A 88 -10.91 6.77 -1.23
N ILE A 89 -10.69 5.46 -1.28
CA ILE A 89 -11.73 4.47 -1.52
C ILE A 89 -11.97 3.70 -0.22
N LYS A 90 -13.17 3.82 0.35
CA LYS A 90 -13.52 3.07 1.55
C LYS A 90 -13.77 1.60 1.21
N ILE A 91 -13.00 0.71 1.83
CA ILE A 91 -13.18 -0.74 1.68
C ILE A 91 -14.24 -1.21 2.69
N LYS A 92 -15.50 -1.27 2.24
CA LYS A 92 -16.64 -1.82 2.98
C LYS A 92 -17.03 -3.18 2.40
N MET A 93 -17.67 -4.03 3.21
CA MET A 93 -18.18 -5.34 2.78
C MET A 93 -19.00 -5.27 1.48
N GLN A 94 -19.89 -4.28 1.37
CA GLN A 94 -20.73 -4.10 0.18
C GLN A 94 -19.90 -3.98 -1.11
N ARG A 95 -18.78 -3.26 -1.08
CA ARG A 95 -17.90 -3.09 -2.25
C ARG A 95 -17.29 -4.42 -2.67
N CYS A 96 -16.93 -5.28 -1.72
CA CYS A 96 -16.41 -6.61 -2.00
C CYS A 96 -17.49 -7.46 -2.67
N ILE A 97 -18.69 -7.51 -2.08
CA ILE A 97 -19.82 -8.31 -2.58
C ILE A 97 -20.26 -7.83 -3.96
N ASP A 98 -20.47 -6.54 -4.16
CA ASP A 98 -20.88 -5.97 -5.44
C ASP A 98 -19.88 -6.30 -6.55
N CYS A 99 -18.58 -6.16 -6.25
CA CYS A 99 -17.52 -6.48 -7.19
C CYS A 99 -17.53 -7.98 -7.52
N HIS A 100 -17.69 -8.85 -6.53
CA HIS A 100 -17.70 -10.29 -6.74
C HIS A 100 -18.93 -10.74 -7.54
N ILE A 101 -20.11 -10.18 -7.27
CA ILE A 101 -21.35 -10.44 -8.04
C ILE A 101 -21.16 -9.99 -9.49
N LYS A 102 -20.69 -8.76 -9.71
CA LYS A 102 -20.47 -8.20 -11.04
C LYS A 102 -19.52 -9.07 -11.88
N ASN A 103 -18.48 -9.60 -11.26
CA ASN A 103 -17.50 -10.47 -11.94
C ASN A 103 -17.86 -11.96 -11.88
N GLN A 104 -19.04 -12.30 -11.35
CA GLN A 104 -19.55 -13.68 -11.25
C GLN A 104 -18.59 -14.65 -10.52
N VAL A 105 -17.91 -14.14 -9.49
CA VAL A 105 -17.01 -14.94 -8.63
C VAL A 105 -17.63 -15.22 -7.26
N VAL A 106 -16.96 -16.08 -6.47
CA VAL A 106 -17.44 -16.53 -5.16
C VAL A 106 -17.67 -15.33 -4.21
N HIS A 107 -18.88 -15.17 -3.71
CA HIS A 107 -19.31 -14.08 -2.83
C HIS A 107 -19.99 -14.60 -1.54
N LYS A 108 -19.64 -15.82 -1.12
CA LYS A 108 -20.14 -16.40 0.14
C LYS A 108 -19.43 -15.74 1.33
N CYS A 109 -20.16 -15.52 2.42
CA CYS A 109 -19.62 -14.90 3.64
C CYS A 109 -18.39 -15.64 4.17
N THR A 110 -18.43 -16.97 4.19
CA THR A 110 -17.34 -17.83 4.72
C THR A 110 -16.06 -17.81 3.88
N THR A 111 -16.10 -17.26 2.66
CA THR A 111 -14.88 -17.10 1.85
C THR A 111 -13.97 -16.01 2.42
N CYS A 112 -14.57 -14.98 3.02
CA CYS A 112 -13.85 -13.82 3.56
C CYS A 112 -13.80 -13.84 5.08
N HIS A 113 -14.83 -14.36 5.75
CA HIS A 113 -14.91 -14.40 7.20
C HIS A 113 -14.33 -15.71 7.75
N LYS A 114 -13.25 -15.60 8.52
CA LYS A 114 -12.54 -16.73 9.15
C LYS A 114 -12.21 -16.41 10.60
#